data_AF-A0A2N6EQF9-F1
#
_entry.id   AF-A0A2N6EQF9-F1
#
_cell.length_a   1.000
_cell.length_b   1.000
_cell.length_c   1.000
_cell.angle_alpha   90.00
_cell.angle_beta   90.00
_cell.angle_gamma   90.00
#
_symmetry.space_group_name_H-M   'P 1'
#
loop_
_entity.id
_entity.type
_entity.pdbx_description
1 polymer ?
#
loop_
_entity_poly.entity_id
_entity_poly.type
_entity_poly.pdbx_seq_one_letter_code
_entity_poly.pdbx_strand_id
1 'polypeptide(L)'
;MRISDRYRMVFDAISGHLARMRQAEQEKTAGVLDCIANAVSELRAQLETVGEIPQIKLEQRLAPILLSVHALLDRARVLLEADGCNDDAAAIWELEQQIYRLLNDL
;
A
#
# COMPACT_ATOMS: atom_id res chain seq x y z
N MET A 1 6.27 18.83 0.25
CA MET A 1 5.48 18.04 -0.73
C MET A 1 4.04 18.00 -0.24
N ARG A 2 3.02 18.07 -1.11
CA ARG A 2 1.61 18.03 -0.66
C ARG A 2 1.22 16.60 -0.27
N ILE A 3 0.18 16.45 0.56
CA ILE A 3 -0.34 15.12 0.96
C ILE A 3 -0.79 14.31 -0.26
N SER A 4 -1.40 14.97 -1.25
CA SER A 4 -1.77 14.34 -2.52
C SER A 4 -0.58 13.81 -3.31
N ASP A 5 0.56 14.49 -3.30
CA ASP A 5 1.79 14.02 -3.96
C ASP A 5 2.34 12.78 -3.25
N ARG A 6 2.36 12.80 -1.91
CA ARG A 6 2.79 11.66 -1.10
C ARG A 6 1.88 10.45 -1.27
N TYR A 7 0.58 10.69 -1.33
CA TYR A 7 -0.41 9.66 -1.57
C TYR A 7 -0.17 8.96 -2.91
N ARG A 8 0.11 9.74 -3.97
CA ARG A 8 0.47 9.19 -5.29
C ARG A 8 1.77 8.40 -5.26
N MET A 9 2.79 8.89 -4.56
CA MET A 9 4.05 8.14 -4.41
C MET A 9 3.85 6.79 -3.70
N VAL A 10 3.02 6.75 -2.65
CA VAL A 10 2.66 5.49 -1.98
C VAL A 10 1.92 4.55 -2.93
N PHE A 11 0.94 5.07 -3.68
CA PHE A 11 0.22 4.31 -4.70
C PHE A 11 1.16 3.72 -5.76
N ASP A 12 2.06 4.54 -6.32
CA ASP A 12 3.00 4.13 -7.36
C ASP A 12 3.98 3.08 -6.84
N ALA A 13 4.44 3.22 -5.58
CA ALA A 13 5.35 2.26 -4.95
C ALA A 13 4.68 0.88 -4.77
N ILE A 14 3.45 0.84 -4.26
CA ILE A 14 2.71 -0.41 -4.04
C ILE A 14 2.30 -1.04 -5.38
N SER A 15 1.81 -0.24 -6.32
CA SER A 15 1.45 -0.69 -7.68
C SER A 15 2.65 -1.24 -8.44
N GLY A 16 3.81 -0.55 -8.36
CA GLY A 16 5.05 -1.01 -8.95
C GLY A 16 5.58 -2.29 -8.30
N HIS A 17 5.39 -2.47 -6.99
CA HIS A 17 5.72 -3.71 -6.31
C HIS A 17 4.83 -4.87 -6.80
N LEU A 18 3.51 -4.67 -6.89
CA LEU A 18 2.59 -5.66 -7.44
C LEU A 18 2.94 -6.07 -8.89
N ALA A 19 3.26 -5.10 -9.73
CA ALA A 19 3.66 -5.35 -11.12
C ALA A 19 4.93 -6.20 -11.21
N ARG A 20 5.95 -5.90 -10.39
CA ARG A 20 7.19 -6.69 -10.31
C ARG A 20 6.92 -8.13 -9.86
N MET A 21 6.09 -8.32 -8.83
CA MET A 21 5.76 -9.65 -8.34
C MET A 21 5.00 -10.48 -9.38
N ARG A 22 4.10 -9.86 -10.15
CA ARG A 22 3.39 -10.54 -11.25
C ARG A 22 4.32 -10.92 -12.40
N GLN A 23 5.30 -10.08 -12.71
CA GLN A 23 6.27 -10.34 -13.77
C GLN A 23 7.31 -11.40 -13.39
N ALA A 24 7.62 -11.54 -12.10
CA ALA A 24 8.64 -12.46 -11.64
C ALA A 24 8.26 -13.95 -11.82
N GLU A 25 7.02 -14.27 -12.22
CA GLU A 25 6.46 -15.63 -12.33
C GLU A 25 6.79 -16.54 -11.13
N GLN A 26 7.08 -15.93 -9.97
CA GLN A 26 7.33 -16.66 -8.75
C GLN A 26 6.01 -17.31 -8.36
N GLU A 27 6.04 -18.59 -7.99
CA GLU A 27 4.97 -19.30 -7.26
C GLU A 27 4.80 -18.64 -5.88
N LYS A 28 4.40 -17.37 -5.87
CA LYS A 28 3.95 -16.70 -4.67
C LYS A 28 2.54 -17.15 -4.40
N THR A 29 2.25 -17.39 -3.13
CA THR A 29 0.91 -17.75 -2.70
C THR A 29 -0.08 -16.72 -3.25
N ALA A 30 -1.09 -17.19 -4.00
CA ALA A 30 -2.08 -16.32 -4.66
C ALA A 30 -2.69 -15.28 -3.68
N GLY A 31 -2.81 -15.65 -2.41
CA GLY A 31 -3.25 -14.76 -1.34
C GLY A 31 -2.37 -13.52 -1.12
N VAL A 32 -1.06 -13.56 -1.39
CA VAL A 32 -0.16 -12.40 -1.30
C VAL A 32 -0.50 -11.40 -2.38
N LEU A 33 -0.61 -11.87 -3.63
CA LEU A 33 -0.94 -11.02 -4.77
C LEU A 33 -2.33 -10.41 -4.63
N ASP A 34 -3.29 -11.15 -4.10
CA ASP A 34 -4.64 -10.64 -3.82
C ASP A 34 -4.63 -9.54 -2.75
N CYS A 35 -3.87 -9.70 -1.66
CA CYS A 35 -3.76 -8.68 -0.63
C CYS A 35 -3.20 -7.37 -1.20
N ILE A 36 -2.11 -7.44 -1.96
CA ILE A 36 -1.47 -6.26 -2.55
C ILE A 36 -2.36 -5.65 -3.66
N ALA A 37 -3.04 -6.48 -4.46
CA ALA A 37 -3.98 -5.99 -5.46
C ALA A 37 -5.17 -5.23 -4.83
N ASN A 38 -5.70 -5.72 -3.71
CA ASN A 38 -6.75 -5.04 -2.96
C ASN A 38 -6.24 -3.70 -2.39
N ALA A 39 -5.02 -3.67 -1.84
CA ALA A 39 -4.38 -2.45 -1.37
C ALA A 39 -4.26 -1.39 -2.49
N VAL A 40 -3.81 -1.80 -3.68
CA VAL A 40 -3.76 -0.91 -4.86
C VAL A 40 -5.15 -0.43 -5.27
N SER A 41 -6.16 -1.31 -5.25
CA SER A 41 -7.54 -0.97 -5.60
C SER A 41 -8.12 0.10 -4.67
N GLU A 42 -7.94 -0.06 -3.36
CA GLU A 42 -8.40 0.91 -2.36
C GLU A 42 -7.74 2.27 -2.52
N LEU A 43 -6.42 2.29 -2.76
CA LEU A 43 -5.71 3.55 -3.00
C LEU A 43 -6.14 4.22 -4.31
N ARG A 44 -6.36 3.41 -5.36
CA ARG A 44 -6.81 3.92 -6.67
C ARG A 44 -8.15 4.63 -6.57
N ALA A 45 -9.06 4.14 -5.73
CA ALA A 45 -10.40 4.71 -5.56
C ALA A 45 -10.40 6.16 -5.04
N GLN A 46 -9.31 6.62 -4.40
CA GLN A 46 -9.18 8.01 -3.95
C GLN A 46 -8.13 8.81 -4.72
N LEU A 47 -7.43 8.20 -5.68
CA LEU A 47 -6.28 8.83 -6.35
C LEU A 47 -6.66 10.11 -7.10
N GLU A 48 -7.87 10.13 -7.67
CA GLU A 48 -8.41 11.28 -8.42
C GLU A 48 -8.91 12.38 -7.48
N THR A 49 -9.50 12.01 -6.33
CA THR A 49 -10.18 12.94 -5.41
C THR A 49 -9.27 13.46 -4.30
N VAL A 50 -8.13 12.83 -4.02
CA VAL A 50 -7.23 13.19 -2.89
C VAL A 50 -6.75 14.64 -2.94
N GLY A 51 -6.57 15.19 -4.14
CA GLY A 51 -6.17 16.59 -4.35
C GLY A 51 -7.27 17.61 -4.05
N GLU A 52 -8.52 17.16 -4.00
CA GLU A 52 -9.71 17.99 -3.78
C GLU A 52 -10.18 17.96 -2.32
N ILE A 53 -9.63 17.05 -1.50
CA ILE A 53 -10.00 16.92 -0.09
C ILE A 53 -9.54 18.18 0.67
N PRO A 54 -10.44 18.92 1.33
CA PRO A 54 -10.06 20.03 2.19
C PRO A 54 -9.13 19.55 3.31
N GLN A 55 -8.11 20.33 3.66
CA GLN A 55 -7.08 19.94 4.63
C GLN A 55 -7.67 19.45 5.96
N ILE A 56 -8.70 20.14 6.48
CA ILE A 56 -9.40 19.78 7.73
C ILE A 56 -10.12 18.43 7.69
N LYS A 57 -10.30 17.83 6.50
CA LYS A 57 -10.97 16.54 6.27
C LYS A 57 -10.01 15.44 5.83
N LEU A 58 -8.71 15.72 5.67
CA LEU A 58 -7.74 14.75 5.16
C LEU A 58 -7.65 13.54 6.07
N GLU A 59 -7.40 13.74 7.36
CA GLU A 59 -7.36 12.66 8.36
C GLU A 59 -8.64 11.82 8.31
N GLN A 60 -9.81 12.45 8.43
CA GLN A 60 -11.10 11.77 8.46
C GLN A 60 -11.41 10.94 7.21
N ARG A 61 -10.89 11.35 6.04
CA ARG A 61 -11.16 10.70 4.75
C ARG A 61 -10.09 9.68 4.38
N LEU A 62 -8.83 9.96 4.66
CA LEU A 62 -7.68 9.17 4.21
C LEU A 62 -7.20 8.18 5.26
N ALA A 63 -7.26 8.50 6.56
CA ALA A 63 -6.82 7.59 7.62
C ALA A 63 -7.49 6.21 7.56
N PRO A 64 -8.83 6.07 7.40
CA PRO A 64 -9.45 4.74 7.34
C PRO A 64 -8.96 3.91 6.14
N ILE A 65 -8.66 4.56 5.02
CA ILE A 65 -8.19 3.92 3.79
C ILE A 65 -6.74 3.50 3.94
N LEU A 66 -5.88 4.40 4.45
CA LEU A 66 -4.48 4.09 4.71
C LEU A 66 -4.31 2.98 5.75
N LEU A 67 -5.15 2.95 6.79
CA LEU A 67 -5.15 1.86 7.78
C LEU A 67 -5.59 0.53 7.16
N SER A 68 -6.61 0.53 6.30
CA SER A 68 -7.05 -0.67 5.57
C SER A 68 -5.94 -1.21 4.66
N VAL A 69 -5.31 -0.33 3.89
CA VAL A 69 -4.18 -0.66 3.00
C VAL A 69 -3.01 -1.20 3.81
N HIS A 70 -2.68 -0.58 4.96
CA HIS A 70 -1.65 -1.09 5.86
C HIS A 70 -1.97 -2.52 6.33
N ALA A 71 -3.21 -2.80 6.74
CA ALA A 71 -3.59 -4.15 7.20
C ALA A 71 -3.50 -5.20 6.07
N LEU A 72 -3.79 -4.81 4.83
CA LEU A 72 -3.61 -5.68 3.66
C LEU A 72 -2.13 -5.97 3.38
N LEU A 73 -1.26 -4.96 3.50
CA LEU A 73 0.18 -5.15 3.36
C LEU A 73 0.76 -6.00 4.49
N ASP A 74 0.33 -5.80 5.74
CA ASP A 74 0.76 -6.61 6.88
C ASP A 74 0.42 -8.09 6.67
N ARG A 75 -0.81 -8.36 6.21
CA ARG A 75 -1.24 -9.70 5.84
C ARG A 75 -0.37 -10.30 4.72
N ALA A 76 -0.05 -9.52 3.69
CA ALA A 76 0.82 -9.96 2.61
C ALA A 76 2.24 -10.29 3.13
N ARG A 77 2.79 -9.46 4.04
CA ARG A 77 4.08 -9.67 4.68
C ARG A 77 4.12 -10.97 5.48
N VAL A 78 3.12 -11.20 6.33
CA VAL A 78 3.01 -12.43 7.15
C VAL A 78 2.95 -13.68 6.26
N LEU A 79 2.23 -13.63 5.14
CA LEU A 79 2.19 -14.74 4.18
C LEU A 79 3.56 -14.99 3.54
N LEU A 80 4.28 -13.93 3.14
CA LEU A 80 5.63 -14.05 2.58
C LEU A 80 6.63 -14.60 3.60
N GLU A 81 6.54 -14.19 4.86
CA GLU A 81 7.37 -14.72 5.95
C GLU A 81 7.10 -16.21 6.19
N ALA A 82 5.83 -16.63 6.13
CA ALA A 82 5.44 -18.03 6.27
C ALA A 82 5.99 -18.90 5.14
N ASP A 83 6.08 -18.36 3.92
CA ASP A 83 6.64 -19.03 2.74
C ASP A 83 8.18 -18.93 2.67
N GLY A 84 8.83 -18.28 3.64
CA GLY A 84 10.28 -18.08 3.68
C GLY A 84 10.81 -17.02 2.71
N CYS A 85 9.93 -16.25 2.07
CA CYS A 85 10.26 -15.16 1.14
C CYS A 85 10.65 -13.87 1.88
N ASN A 86 11.69 -13.94 2.72
CA ASN A 86 12.08 -12.84 3.63
C ASN A 86 12.43 -11.53 2.90
N ASP A 87 13.04 -11.59 1.72
CA ASP A 87 13.40 -10.39 0.96
C ASP A 87 12.16 -9.64 0.46
N ASP A 88 11.14 -10.39 0.01
CA ASP A 88 9.87 -9.81 -0.39
C ASP A 88 9.09 -9.27 0.82
N ALA A 89 9.11 -9.99 1.95
CA ALA A 89 8.52 -9.51 3.19
C ALA A 89 9.16 -8.19 3.66
N ALA A 90 10.48 -8.07 3.58
CA ALA A 90 11.20 -6.83 3.86
C ALA A 90 10.81 -5.69 2.90
N ALA A 91 10.59 -5.99 1.63
CA ALA A 91 10.11 -5.01 0.66
C ALA A 91 8.68 -4.53 0.99
N ILE A 92 7.80 -5.42 1.44
CA ILE A 92 6.45 -5.04 1.91
C ILE A 92 6.54 -4.17 3.17
N TRP A 93 7.41 -4.51 4.12
CA TRP A 93 7.62 -3.71 5.32
C TRP A 93 7.99 -2.25 5.00
N GLU A 94 8.86 -2.02 4.01
CA GLU A 94 9.19 -0.65 3.58
C GLU A 94 7.98 0.11 3.02
N LEU A 95 7.04 -0.58 2.36
CA LEU A 95 5.79 0.04 1.90
C LEU A 95 4.87 0.37 3.08
N GLU A 96 4.78 -0.49 4.09
CA GLU A 96 4.04 -0.21 5.34
C GLU A 96 4.59 1.03 6.04
N GLN A 97 5.92 1.18 6.11
CA GLN A 97 6.55 2.37 6.68
C GLN A 97 6.22 3.65 5.91
N GLN A 98 6.06 3.57 4.59
CA GLN A 98 5.62 4.73 3.80
C GLN A 98 4.17 5.12 4.12
N ILE A 99 3.29 4.14 4.32
CA ILE A 99 1.90 4.38 4.77
C ILE A 99 1.90 5.00 6.16
N TYR A 100 2.68 4.46 7.09
CA TYR A 100 2.76 4.97 8.46
C TYR A 100 3.25 6.43 8.50
N ARG A 101 4.28 6.76 7.71
CA ARG A 101 4.72 8.14 7.56
C ARG A 101 3.61 9.01 6.98
N LEU A 102 2.88 8.55 5.96
CA LEU A 102 1.77 9.32 5.40
C LEU A 102 0.66 9.56 6.43
N LEU A 103 0.31 8.54 7.22
CA LEU A 103 -0.66 8.66 8.32
C LEU A 103 -0.26 9.71 9.35
N ASN A 104 1.03 9.75 9.74
CA ASN A 104 1.54 10.74 10.70
C ASN A 104 1.55 12.18 10.17
N ASP A 105 1.42 12.37 8.87
CA ASP A 105 1.44 13.68 8.21
C ASP A 105 0.05 14.19 7.81
N LEU A 106 -1.01 13.39 8.01
CA LEU A 106 -2.41 13.80 7.82
C LEU A 106 -2.85 14.81 8.88
#